data_AF-A0A1H2VR98-F1
#
_entry.id   AF-A0A1H2VR98-F1
#
_cell.length_a   1.000
_cell.length_b   1.000
_cell.length_c   1.000
_cell.angle_alpha   90.00
_cell.angle_beta   90.00
_cell.angle_gamma   90.00
#
_symmetry.space_group_name_H-M   'P 1'
#
loop_
_entity.id
_entity.type
_entity.pdbx_description
1 polymer ?
#
loop_
_entity_poly.entity_id
_entity_poly.type
_entity_poly.pdbx_seq_one_letter_code
_entity_poly.pdbx_strand_id
1 'polypeptide(L)'
;MAYVQRLNRVADVFAPLLALIQQEQETWNPGQVWLIDSFPVTLAKQGHRFNACVAEQLADAGYCSTRKLYYYGVRVHIVGRRQPGSLPIPEYIGVTGASE
;
A
#
# COMPACT_ATOMS: atom_id res chain seq x y z
N MET A 1 -12.25 -3.70 20.95
CA MET A 1 -10.94 -2.99 21.04
C MET A 1 -9.72 -3.92 21.24
N ALA A 2 -9.85 -5.24 21.40
CA ALA A 2 -8.68 -6.12 21.58
C ALA A 2 -7.90 -6.44 20.28
N TYR A 3 -8.59 -6.50 19.13
CA TYR A 3 -7.97 -6.84 17.83
C TYR A 3 -6.94 -5.79 17.38
N VAL A 4 -7.30 -4.51 17.43
CA VAL A 4 -6.42 -3.39 17.04
C VAL A 4 -5.16 -3.35 17.89
N GLN A 5 -5.29 -3.58 19.20
CA GLN A 5 -4.13 -3.64 20.10
C GLN A 5 -3.16 -4.77 19.74
N ARG A 6 -3.68 -5.96 19.39
CA ARG A 6 -2.85 -7.09 18.95
C ARG A 6 -2.14 -6.80 17.64
N LEU A 7 -2.84 -6.17 16.68
CA LEU A 7 -2.27 -5.81 15.39
C LEU A 7 -1.16 -4.75 15.55
N ASN A 8 -1.38 -3.73 16.38
CA ASN A 8 -0.40 -2.68 16.61
C ASN A 8 0.88 -3.22 17.29
N ARG A 9 0.79 -4.29 18.10
CA ARG A 9 1.97 -4.92 18.73
C ARG A 9 2.91 -5.62 17.75
N VAL A 10 2.43 -5.96 16.56
CA VAL A 10 3.23 -6.62 15.52
C VAL A 10 3.55 -5.69 14.35
N ALA A 11 3.29 -4.39 14.49
CA ALA A 11 3.47 -3.40 13.43
C ALA A 11 4.90 -3.39 12.88
N ASP A 12 5.89 -3.47 13.77
CA ASP A 12 7.32 -3.45 13.42
C ASP A 12 7.77 -4.68 12.63
N VAL A 13 6.96 -5.74 12.58
CA VAL A 13 7.27 -6.97 11.84
C VAL A 13 6.89 -6.86 10.36
N PHE A 14 6.02 -5.93 9.97
CA PHE A 14 5.58 -5.80 8.58
C PHE A 14 6.69 -5.31 7.64
N ALA A 15 7.50 -4.34 8.06
CA ALA A 15 8.63 -3.84 7.26
C ALA A 15 9.66 -4.94 6.94
N PRO A 16 10.21 -5.70 7.92
CA PRO A 16 11.12 -6.79 7.61
C PRO A 16 10.45 -7.95 6.86
N LEU A 17 9.16 -8.22 7.10
CA LEU A 17 8.43 -9.24 6.34
C LEU A 17 8.35 -8.88 4.85
N LEU A 18 8.09 -7.62 4.51
CA LEU A 18 8.09 -7.15 3.12
C LEU A 18 9.46 -7.32 2.46
N ALA A 19 10.54 -7.00 3.17
CA ALA A 19 11.89 -7.19 2.66
C ALA A 19 12.19 -8.67 2.36
N LEU A 20 11.75 -9.61 3.22
CA LEU A 20 11.88 -11.04 2.96
C LEU A 20 11.09 -11.49 1.73
N ILE A 21 9.86 -11.01 1.57
CA ILE A 21 9.02 -11.31 0.39
C ILE A 21 9.68 -10.81 -0.90
N GLN A 22 10.33 -9.63 -0.85
CA GLN A 22 11.07 -9.07 -1.99
C GLN A 22 12.35 -9.86 -2.30
N GLN A 23 13.06 -10.35 -1.28
CA GLN A 23 14.33 -11.07 -1.45
C GLN A 23 14.17 -12.44 -2.15
N GLU A 24 13.04 -13.12 -1.99
CA GLU A 24 12.80 -14.42 -2.64
C GLU A 24 12.63 -14.34 -4.18
N GLN A 25 12.66 -13.14 -4.78
CA GLN A 25 12.14 -12.90 -6.14
C GLN A 25 13.18 -12.73 -7.26
N GLU A 26 14.48 -12.81 -6.97
CA GLU A 26 15.50 -12.52 -7.99
C GLU A 26 15.83 -13.73 -8.89
N THR A 27 15.17 -13.80 -10.04
CA THR A 27 15.78 -14.43 -11.22
C THR A 27 15.85 -13.39 -12.34
N TRP A 28 17.06 -12.93 -12.62
CA TRP A 28 17.31 -11.99 -13.71
C TRP A 28 16.86 -12.60 -15.04
N ASN A 29 15.96 -11.92 -15.73
CA ASN A 29 15.46 -12.32 -17.03
C ASN A 29 15.59 -11.14 -18.02
N PRO A 30 16.40 -11.24 -19.07
CA PRO A 30 16.58 -10.14 -20.03
C PRO A 30 15.31 -9.81 -20.83
N GLY A 31 14.27 -10.65 -20.81
CA GLY A 31 12.95 -10.37 -21.39
C GLY A 31 11.94 -9.78 -20.40
N GLN A 32 12.38 -9.33 -19.23
CA GLN A 32 11.49 -8.93 -18.14
C GLN A 32 10.74 -7.63 -18.46
N VAL A 33 9.40 -7.73 -18.49
CA VAL A 33 8.52 -6.55 -18.55
C VAL A 33 8.15 -6.13 -17.14
N TRP A 34 8.26 -4.83 -16.90
CA TRP A 34 7.90 -4.16 -15.65
C TRP A 34 6.58 -3.42 -15.82
N LEU A 35 5.74 -3.49 -14.79
CA LEU A 35 4.42 -2.86 -14.72
C LEU A 35 4.41 -1.92 -13.53
N ILE A 36 3.80 -0.74 -13.68
CA ILE A 36 3.64 0.21 -12.58
C ILE A 36 2.15 0.40 -12.35
N ASP A 37 1.74 0.33 -11.09
CA ASP A 37 0.38 0.64 -10.67
C ASP A 37 0.38 1.52 -9.42
N SER A 38 -0.70 2.27 -9.21
CA SER A 38 -0.87 3.11 -8.04
C SER A 38 -2.34 3.16 -7.63
N PHE A 39 -2.63 2.87 -6.37
CA PHE A 39 -4.00 2.78 -5.89
C PHE A 39 -4.18 3.32 -4.46
N PRO A 40 -5.39 3.83 -4.14
CA PRO A 40 -5.67 4.37 -2.82
C PRO A 40 -5.93 3.25 -1.81
N VAL A 41 -5.38 3.39 -0.61
CA VAL A 41 -5.77 2.60 0.57
C VAL A 41 -6.50 3.51 1.54
N THR A 42 -7.82 3.32 1.62
CA THR A 42 -8.69 4.12 2.47
C THR A 42 -8.69 3.61 3.91
N LEU A 43 -8.24 4.44 4.86
CA LEU A 43 -8.28 4.15 6.29
C LEU A 43 -9.58 4.66 6.93
N ALA A 44 -10.06 5.84 6.51
CA ALA A 44 -11.34 6.39 6.91
C ALA A 44 -12.01 7.13 5.73
N LYS A 45 -13.35 7.20 5.72
CA LYS A 45 -14.13 7.84 4.65
C LYS A 45 -15.32 8.61 5.21
N GLN A 46 -15.93 9.45 4.36
CA GLN A 46 -17.10 10.28 4.73
C GLN A 46 -16.83 11.10 6.00
N GLY A 47 -17.79 11.22 6.93
CA GLY A 47 -17.63 11.99 8.15
C GLY A 47 -16.48 11.52 9.05
N HIS A 48 -16.12 10.23 9.01
CA HIS A 48 -15.04 9.69 9.83
C HIS A 48 -13.65 10.17 9.41
N ARG A 49 -13.49 10.63 8.15
CA ARG A 49 -12.20 11.11 7.65
C ARG A 49 -11.67 12.35 8.40
N PHE A 50 -12.58 13.13 8.99
CA PHE A 50 -12.23 14.36 9.71
C PHE A 50 -11.72 14.09 11.13
N ASN A 51 -12.00 12.90 11.69
CA ASN A 51 -11.61 12.50 13.03
C ASN A 51 -10.70 11.26 13.01
N ALA A 52 -10.04 11.00 11.88
CA ALA A 52 -9.18 9.83 11.73
C ALA A 52 -7.90 10.03 12.54
N CYS A 53 -7.57 9.04 13.37
CA CYS A 53 -6.42 9.07 14.29
C CYS A 53 -5.43 7.91 14.04
N VAL A 54 -5.44 7.37 12.82
CA VAL A 54 -4.63 6.20 12.43
C VAL A 54 -3.52 6.65 11.51
N ALA A 55 -2.29 6.21 11.78
CA ALA A 55 -1.12 6.45 10.93
C ALA A 55 -0.90 7.93 10.56
N GLU A 56 -1.13 8.86 11.50
CA GLU A 56 -1.07 10.32 11.28
C GLU A 56 0.29 10.82 10.74
N GLN A 57 1.36 10.04 10.92
CA GLN A 57 2.69 10.36 10.39
C GLN A 57 2.85 10.03 8.90
N LEU A 58 1.89 9.32 8.30
CA LEU A 58 1.96 8.80 6.93
C LEU A 58 0.69 9.09 6.11
N ALA A 59 -0.47 9.01 6.74
CA ALA A 59 -1.77 9.13 6.10
C ALA A 59 -2.31 10.56 6.18
N ASP A 60 -2.99 10.99 5.13
CA ASP A 60 -3.65 12.30 5.05
C ASP A 60 -4.94 12.20 4.22
N ALA A 61 -5.53 13.36 3.88
CA ALA A 61 -6.76 13.41 3.10
C ALA A 61 -6.48 13.50 1.59
N GLY A 62 -7.17 12.66 0.82
CA GLY A 62 -7.11 12.67 -0.64
C GLY A 62 -8.47 12.47 -1.31
N TYR A 63 -8.50 12.63 -2.64
CA TYR A 63 -9.68 12.37 -3.47
C TYR A 63 -9.38 11.27 -4.50
N CYS A 64 -10.23 10.24 -4.53
CA CYS A 64 -10.19 9.22 -5.57
C CYS A 64 -11.25 9.53 -6.63
N SER A 65 -10.82 9.98 -7.82
CA SER A 65 -11.70 10.35 -8.93
C SER A 65 -12.52 9.17 -9.45
N THR A 66 -11.89 8.00 -9.62
CA THR A 66 -12.54 6.76 -10.07
C THR A 66 -13.71 6.36 -9.17
N ARG A 67 -13.56 6.55 -7.85
CA ARG A 67 -14.59 6.24 -6.85
C ARG A 67 -15.44 7.44 -6.43
N LYS A 68 -15.15 8.63 -6.96
CA LYS A 68 -15.74 9.92 -6.58
C LYS A 68 -15.82 10.14 -5.06
N LEU A 69 -14.75 9.80 -4.33
CA LEU A 69 -14.75 9.75 -2.87
C LEU A 69 -13.56 10.49 -2.26
N TYR A 70 -13.84 11.37 -1.30
CA TYR A 70 -12.84 11.87 -0.36
C TYR A 70 -12.59 10.86 0.75
N TYR A 71 -11.31 10.59 1.01
CA TYR A 71 -10.88 9.62 2.00
C TYR A 71 -9.69 10.15 2.80
N TYR A 72 -9.49 9.61 3.99
CA TYR A 72 -8.25 9.70 4.74
C TYR A 72 -7.52 8.37 4.60
N GLY A 73 -6.25 8.40 4.23
CA GLY A 73 -5.47 7.18 3.98
C GLY A 73 -4.15 7.46 3.29
N VAL A 74 -3.69 6.48 2.51
CA VAL A 74 -2.41 6.52 1.79
C VAL A 74 -2.61 6.15 0.33
N ARG A 75 -1.58 6.37 -0.50
CA ARG A 75 -1.44 5.74 -1.81
C ARG A 75 -0.33 4.71 -1.77
N VAL A 76 -0.59 3.58 -2.42
CA VAL A 76 0.39 2.52 -2.61
C VAL A 76 0.81 2.54 -4.07
N HIS A 77 2.12 2.55 -4.28
CA HIS A 77 2.76 2.49 -5.59
C HIS A 77 3.48 1.15 -5.70
N ILE A 78 3.22 0.41 -6.78
CA ILE A 78 3.84 -0.90 -7.00
C ILE A 78 4.61 -0.86 -8.32
N VAL A 79 5.86 -1.34 -8.29
CA VAL A 79 6.57 -1.79 -9.48
C VAL A 79 6.55 -3.31 -9.45
N GLY A 80 5.80 -3.88 -10.40
CA GLY A 80 5.55 -5.30 -10.49
C GLY A 80 6.21 -5.92 -11.71
N ARG A 81 6.76 -7.10 -11.52
CA ARG A 81 7.29 -7.95 -12.59
C ARG A 81 6.14 -8.68 -13.27
N ARG A 82 6.00 -8.53 -14.59
CA ARG A 82 4.92 -9.18 -15.34
C ARG A 82 5.02 -10.70 -15.20
N GLN A 83 3.91 -11.30 -14.77
CA GLN A 83 3.71 -12.75 -14.73
C GLN A 83 2.50 -13.11 -15.61
N PRO A 84 2.70 -13.72 -16.80
CA PRO A 84 1.59 -14.11 -17.66
C PRO A 84 0.60 -15.03 -16.94
N GLY A 85 -0.69 -14.73 -17.03
CA GLY A 85 -1.75 -15.56 -16.42
C GLY A 85 -1.88 -15.43 -14.90
N SER A 86 -1.20 -14.49 -14.26
CA SER A 86 -1.27 -14.25 -12.81
C SER A 86 -1.08 -12.76 -12.50
N LEU A 87 -1.21 -12.38 -11.22
CA LEU A 87 -0.88 -11.02 -10.80
C LEU A 87 0.62 -10.76 -10.96
N PRO A 88 1.03 -9.51 -11.27
CA PRO A 88 2.44 -9.16 -11.27
C PRO A 88 3.06 -9.39 -9.89
N ILE A 89 4.29 -9.87 -9.89
CA ILE A 89 5.05 -10.06 -8.66
C ILE A 89 5.54 -8.68 -8.19
N PRO A 90 5.20 -8.23 -6.97
CA PRO A 90 5.65 -6.93 -6.48
C PRO A 90 7.14 -6.99 -6.14
N GLU A 91 7.92 -6.16 -6.79
CA GLU A 91 9.38 -6.08 -6.60
C GLU A 91 9.74 -4.82 -5.80
N TYR A 92 8.97 -3.76 -6.01
CA TYR A 92 9.01 -2.58 -5.19
C TYR A 92 7.61 -2.16 -4.78
N ILE A 93 7.44 -1.82 -3.50
CA ILE A 93 6.22 -1.25 -2.94
C ILE A 93 6.61 0.04 -2.23
N GLY A 94 6.07 1.16 -2.69
CA GLY A 94 6.17 2.47 -2.04
C GLY A 94 4.83 2.88 -1.46
N VAL A 95 4.85 3.63 -0.35
CA VAL A 95 3.64 4.17 0.29
C VAL A 95 3.83 5.66 0.52
N THR A 96 2.84 6.45 0.12
CA THR A 96 2.81 7.92 0.18
C THR A 96 1.50 8.40 0.82
N GLY A 97 1.41 9.69 1.12
CA GLY A 97 0.15 10.32 1.53
C GLY A 97 -0.93 10.16 0.45
N ALA A 98 -2.20 10.23 0.83
CA ALA A 98 -3.31 10.26 -0.12
C ALA A 98 -3.38 11.57 -0.94
N SER A 99 -2.75 12.65 -0.48
CA SER A 99 -2.67 13.93 -1.18
C SER A 99 -1.61 13.99 -2.30
N GLU A 100 -0.64 13.08 -2.29
CA GLU A 100 0.38 12.92 -3.34
C GLU A 100 -0.13 12.16 -4.56
#